data_AF-A0A958YJV6-F1
#
_entry.id   AF-A0A958YJV6-F1
#
_cell.length_a   1.000
_cell.length_b   1.000
_cell.length_c   1.000
_cell.angle_alpha   90.00
_cell.angle_beta   90.00
_cell.angle_gamma   90.00
#
_symmetry.space_group_name_H-M   'P 1'
#
loop_
_entity.id
_entity.type
_entity.pdbx_description
1 polymer ?
#
loop_
_entity_poly.entity_id
_entity_poly.type
_entity_poly.pdbx_seq_one_letter_code
_entity_poly.pdbx_strand_id
1 'polypeptide(L)'
;MFAINLDYPSFSEEVQVVKSTTTDVQATVNPLFTAQEIIDFQNLIRRIPVADNVIEYAVTMVGKTRPNVSTASDLVKEFVDWGAGPRA
;
A
#
# COMPACT_ATOMS: atom_id res chain seq x y z
N MET A 1 0.32 3.06 7.45
CA MET A 1 1.03 1.80 7.76
C MET A 1 0.68 0.85 6.64
N PHE A 2 1.65 0.22 5.98
CA PHE A 2 1.37 -0.71 4.89
C PHE A 2 1.21 -2.11 5.46
N ALA A 3 0.13 -2.79 5.07
CA ALA A 3 -0.01 -4.22 5.26
C ALA A 3 0.18 -4.86 3.88
N ILE A 4 1.25 -5.64 3.73
CA ILE A 4 1.54 -6.37 2.50
C ILE A 4 1.37 -7.85 2.85
N ASN A 5 0.39 -8.51 2.24
CA ASN A 5 0.26 -9.96 2.36
C ASN A 5 1.29 -10.61 1.43
N LEU A 6 2.23 -11.37 2.00
CA LEU A 6 3.26 -12.06 1.26
C LEU A 6 2.94 -13.55 1.26
N ASP A 7 2.74 -14.10 0.06
CA ASP A 7 2.58 -15.53 -0.16
C ASP A 7 3.86 -16.12 -0.74
N TYR A 8 4.01 -17.45 -0.65
CA TYR A 8 5.14 -18.14 -1.28
C TYR A 8 4.98 -18.18 -2.80
N PRO A 9 6.08 -18.12 -3.55
CA PRO A 9 6.06 -18.37 -4.99
C PRO A 9 5.48 -19.75 -5.29
N SER A 10 4.91 -19.91 -6.48
CA SER A 10 4.58 -21.25 -6.99
C SER A 10 5.84 -22.11 -7.10
N PHE A 11 5.68 -23.43 -7.10
CA PHE A 11 6.81 -24.36 -7.26
C PHE A 11 7.67 -24.04 -8.51
N SER A 12 7.05 -23.65 -9.63
CA SER A 12 7.77 -23.27 -10.84
C SER A 12 8.59 -21.99 -10.67
N GLU A 13 8.04 -20.99 -9.99
CA GLU A 13 8.74 -19.74 -9.70
C GLU A 13 9.87 -19.98 -8.70
N GLU A 14 9.66 -20.81 -7.69
CA GLU A 14 10.68 -21.16 -6.70
C GLU A 14 11.86 -21.91 -7.36
N VAL A 15 11.59 -22.88 -8.23
CA VAL A 15 12.62 -23.55 -9.03
C VAL A 15 13.38 -22.55 -9.91
N GLN A 16 12.70 -21.56 -10.49
CA GLN A 16 13.35 -20.52 -11.28
C GLN A 16 14.23 -19.61 -10.41
N VAL A 17 13.75 -19.22 -9.23
CA VAL A 17 14.52 -18.43 -8.26
C VAL A 17 15.79 -19.17 -7.89
N VAL A 18 15.69 -20.45 -7.48
CA VAL A 18 16.86 -21.28 -7.11
C VAL A 18 17.87 -21.39 -8.26
N LYS A 19 17.40 -21.60 -9.50
CA LYS A 19 18.29 -21.65 -10.68
C LYS A 19 18.97 -20.31 -10.93
N SER A 20 18.25 -19.20 -10.76
CA SER A 20 18.76 -17.86 -11.02
C SER A 20 19.76 -17.37 -9.97
N THR A 21 19.60 -17.79 -8.70
CA THR A 21 20.46 -17.34 -7.59
C THR A 21 21.70 -18.21 -7.38
N THR A 22 21.74 -19.42 -7.96
CA THR A 22 22.90 -20.33 -7.90
C THR A 22 23.84 -20.20 -9.10
N THR A 23 23.57 -19.27 -10.02
CA THR A 23 24.43 -19.00 -11.17
C THR A 23 25.46 -17.91 -10.84
N ASP A 24 26.71 -18.05 -11.29
CA ASP A 24 27.80 -17.06 -11.09
C ASP A 24 27.65 -15.76 -11.94
N VAL A 25 26.45 -15.44 -12.40
CA VAL A 25 26.19 -14.25 -13.23
C VAL A 25 26.05 -13.03 -12.32
N GLN A 26 27.00 -12.09 -12.43
CA GLN A 26 26.87 -10.78 -11.79
C GLN A 26 26.07 -9.82 -12.68
N ALA A 27 24.87 -9.46 -12.22
CA ALA A 27 24.06 -8.43 -12.88
C ALA A 27 24.64 -7.05 -12.61
N THR A 28 24.93 -6.29 -13.67
CA THR A 28 25.25 -4.86 -13.55
C THR A 28 23.94 -4.08 -13.49
N VAL A 29 23.67 -3.43 -12.35
CA VAL A 29 22.48 -2.58 -12.19
C VAL A 29 22.77 -1.20 -12.76
N ASN A 30 22.02 -0.80 -13.78
CA ASN A 30 22.06 0.56 -14.33
C ASN A 30 20.96 1.38 -13.66
N PRO A 31 21.30 2.34 -12.77
CA PRO A 31 20.30 3.15 -12.10
C PRO A 31 19.57 4.02 -13.13
N LEU A 32 18.23 3.96 -13.13
CA LEU A 32 17.39 4.78 -14.00
C LEU A 32 17.12 6.18 -13.42
N PHE A 33 17.20 6.31 -12.10
CA PHE A 33 16.96 7.56 -11.39
C PHE A 33 18.04 7.78 -10.34
N THR A 34 18.39 9.04 -10.15
CA THR A 34 19.19 9.54 -9.06
C THR A 34 18.33 9.74 -7.81
N ALA A 35 18.96 9.81 -6.64
CA ALA A 35 18.25 10.12 -5.39
C ALA A 35 17.53 11.47 -5.44
N GLN A 36 18.11 12.46 -6.14
CA GLN A 36 17.50 13.78 -6.29
C GLN A 36 16.22 13.71 -7.12
N GLU A 37 16.23 12.99 -8.23
CA GLU A 37 15.02 12.81 -9.06
C GLU A 37 13.88 12.15 -8.27
N ILE A 38 14.19 11.16 -7.42
CA ILE A 38 13.19 10.53 -6.54
C ILE A 38 12.56 11.56 -5.59
N ILE A 39 13.37 12.42 -4.97
CA ILE A 39 12.90 13.48 -4.07
C ILE A 39 12.04 14.49 -4.84
N ASP A 40 12.46 14.85 -6.05
CA ASP A 40 11.73 15.79 -6.91
C ASP A 40 10.36 15.23 -7.29
N PHE A 41 10.26 13.93 -7.62
CA PHE A 41 8.98 13.27 -7.86
C PHE A 41 8.09 13.21 -6.61
N GLN A 42 8.66 12.91 -5.44
CA GLN A 42 7.92 12.94 -4.18
C GLN A 42 7.32 14.33 -3.91
N ASN A 43 8.08 15.39 -4.19
CA ASN A 43 7.61 16.77 -4.06
C ASN A 43 6.54 17.12 -5.10
N LEU A 44 6.66 16.61 -6.33
CA LEU A 44 5.69 16.81 -7.40
C LEU A 44 4.35 16.17 -7.06
N ILE A 45 4.34 14.92 -6.56
CA ILE A 45 3.13 14.19 -6.20
C ILE A 45 2.29 14.97 -5.17
N ARG A 46 2.93 15.67 -4.24
CA ARG A 46 2.24 16.50 -3.22
C ARG A 46 1.52 17.71 -3.78
N ARG A 47 1.78 18.09 -5.03
CA ARG A 47 1.14 19.22 -5.73
C ARG A 47 -0.05 18.80 -6.58
N ILE A 48 -0.34 17.50 -6.66
CA ILE A 48 -1.50 16.99 -7.40
C ILE A 48 -2.77 17.43 -6.64
N PRO A 49 -3.65 18.22 -7.26
CA PRO A 49 -4.89 18.65 -6.61
C PRO A 49 -5.83 17.45 -6.44
N VAL A 50 -6.53 17.42 -5.30
CA VAL A 50 -7.56 16.43 -5.00
C VAL A 50 -8.85 17.19 -4.75
N ALA A 51 -9.94 16.79 -5.42
CA ALA A 51 -11.23 17.43 -5.27
C ALA A 51 -11.84 17.12 -3.89
N ASP A 52 -12.55 18.08 -3.29
CA ASP A 52 -13.10 17.96 -1.93
C ASP A 52 -14.01 16.74 -1.76
N ASN A 53 -14.83 16.44 -2.78
CA ASN A 53 -15.71 15.27 -2.76
C ASN A 53 -14.94 13.93 -2.66
N VAL A 54 -13.72 13.85 -3.19
CA VAL A 54 -12.86 12.66 -3.08
C VAL A 54 -12.31 12.55 -1.65
N ILE A 55 -11.92 13.67 -1.06
CA ILE A 55 -11.46 13.73 0.33
C ILE A 55 -12.59 13.32 1.27
N GLU A 56 -13.78 13.90 1.11
CA GLU A 56 -14.96 13.58 1.89
C GLU A 56 -15.35 12.11 1.76
N TYR A 57 -15.30 11.57 0.53
CA TYR A 57 -15.56 10.16 0.28
C TYR A 57 -14.58 9.24 1.02
N ALA A 58 -13.28 9.52 0.94
CA ALA A 58 -12.25 8.75 1.64
C ALA A 58 -12.44 8.80 3.16
N VAL A 59 -12.65 10.00 3.72
CA VAL A 59 -12.90 10.19 5.16
C VAL A 59 -14.18 9.48 5.60
N THR A 60 -15.25 9.55 4.81
CA THR A 60 -16.52 8.88 5.09
C THR A 60 -16.34 7.36 5.09
N MET A 61 -15.61 6.82 4.12
CA MET A 61 -15.32 5.39 4.04
C MET A 61 -14.52 4.91 5.25
N VAL A 62 -13.44 5.61 5.60
CA VAL A 62 -12.64 5.32 6.80
C VAL A 62 -13.51 5.39 8.07
N GLY A 63 -14.38 6.40 8.17
CA GLY A 63 -15.29 6.58 9.31
C GLY A 63 -16.24 5.40 9.54
N LYS A 64 -16.73 4.75 8.46
CA LYS A 64 -17.62 3.58 8.54
C LYS A 64 -16.99 2.35 9.18
N THR A 65 -15.65 2.30 9.28
CA THR A 65 -14.94 1.20 9.94
C THR A 65 -14.93 1.33 11.47
N ARG A 66 -15.40 2.45 12.03
CA ARG A 66 -15.41 2.71 13.47
C ARG A 66 -16.73 2.17 14.07
N PRO A 67 -16.69 1.26 15.06
CA PRO A 67 -17.92 0.61 15.56
C PRO A 67 -18.89 1.57 16.25
N ASN A 68 -18.38 2.64 16.88
CA ASN A 68 -19.19 3.55 17.70
C ASN A 68 -19.85 4.71 16.90
N VAL A 69 -20.01 4.58 15.58
CA VAL A 69 -20.72 5.58 14.76
C VAL A 69 -21.99 5.02 14.15
N SER A 70 -23.00 5.87 13.99
CA SER A 70 -24.31 5.49 13.42
C SER A 70 -24.22 4.98 11.97
N THR A 71 -23.21 5.44 11.23
CA THR A 71 -22.96 5.08 9.84
C THR A 71 -22.27 3.73 9.65
N ALA A 72 -21.81 3.07 10.72
CA ALA A 72 -21.19 1.77 10.66
C ALA A 72 -22.24 0.67 10.44
N SER A 73 -21.90 -0.34 9.63
CA SER A 73 -22.74 -1.51 9.43
C SER A 73 -22.80 -2.38 10.68
N ASP A 74 -23.80 -3.25 10.76
CA ASP A 74 -23.94 -4.16 11.90
C ASP A 74 -22.75 -5.11 12.03
N LEU A 75 -22.17 -5.56 10.91
CA LEU A 75 -20.93 -6.34 10.88
C LEU A 75 -19.76 -5.63 11.58
N VAL A 76 -19.59 -4.31 11.34
CA VAL A 76 -18.51 -3.56 11.97
C VAL A 76 -18.77 -3.39 13.47
N LYS A 77 -20.02 -3.15 13.86
CA LYS A 77 -20.40 -3.03 15.28
C LYS A 77 -20.22 -4.33 16.05
N GLU A 78 -20.41 -5.47 15.39
CA GLU A 78 -20.30 -6.79 16.00
C GLU A 78 -18.86 -7.34 16.05
N PHE A 79 -18.06 -7.10 15.00
CA PHE A 79 -16.77 -7.78 14.82
C PHE A 79 -15.52 -6.90 14.94
N VAL A 80 -15.67 -5.58 15.10
CA VAL A 80 -14.53 -4.64 15.13
C VAL A 80 -14.52 -3.85 16.42
N ASP A 81 -13.47 -3.99 17.23
CA ASP A 81 -13.31 -3.22 18.48
C ASP A 81 -12.79 -1.79 18.24
N TRP A 82 -11.91 -1.61 17.25
CA TRP A 82 -11.35 -0.30 16.88
C TRP A 82 -11.22 -0.17 15.36
N GLY A 83 -11.84 0.87 14.80
CA GLY A 83 -11.77 1.18 13.38
C GLY A 83 -10.50 1.93 12.95
N ALA A 84 -10.42 2.24 11.67
CA ALA A 84 -9.29 2.95 11.09
C ALA A 84 -9.16 4.41 11.60
N GLY A 85 -7.92 4.78 11.94
CA GLY A 85 -7.56 6.11 12.42
C GLY A 85 -7.37 7.15 11.30
N PRO A 86 -7.03 8.41 11.64
CA PRO A 86 -6.90 9.50 10.65
C PRO A 86 -5.76 9.37 9.62
N ARG A 87 -4.90 8.36 9.77
CA ARG A 87 -3.77 8.09 8.85
C ARG A 87 -4.06 6.97 7.83
N ALA A 88 -5.29 6.44 7.85
CA ALA A 88 -5.76 5.45 6.90
C ALA A 88 -6.18 6.08 5.57
#